data_AF-A0A7Y1UL95-F1
#
_entry.id   AF-A0A7Y1UL95-F1
#
_cell.length_a   1.000
_cell.length_b   1.000
_cell.length_c   1.000
_cell.angle_alpha   90.00
_cell.angle_beta   90.00
_cell.angle_gamma   90.00
#
_symmetry.space_group_name_H-M   'P 1'
#
loop_
_entity.id
_entity.type
_entity.pdbx_description
1 polymer ?
#
loop_
_entity_poly.entity_id
_entity_poly.type
_entity_poly.pdbx_seq_one_letter_code
_entity_poly.pdbx_strand_id
1 'polypeptide(L)'
;DTFNFNGGTITGEVDMVGGGTLAIGAGSTGAGVFNVSAGTTAITGTVAAAQAINVNGAATPAGLNASSGFTNGGVINLSTVGGGTATLSGSGPGVVNTGDINLNDAGGTGGLRIIPNSFNNQGTVDAFRSAAIGGALSVVDNFGTITSHDAANVITFDGSSLTSHAGATLAGVGTMSFAGVTGGLVNNGNIDPGLSAGELRFVGDAGFGVTSNLLIELGGAAQGTEYDFLLGADAISLGGDLSVSFLGGYEDLVGAGDTFTVLTADGGLTGTFEALPDGSLLDTTDGFGTFTVNYINDSVVLSGFVRIPEPSSLLLAGLAGVLLTGIRRRN
;
A
#
# COMPACT_ATOMS: atom_id res chain seq x y z
N ASP A 1 32.22 11.71 -15.73
CA ASP A 1 32.29 12.77 -14.72
C ASP A 1 31.64 12.34 -13.42
N THR A 2 32.14 12.83 -12.29
CA THR A 2 31.65 12.51 -10.94
C THR A 2 31.34 13.79 -10.19
N PHE A 3 30.12 13.92 -9.69
CA PHE A 3 29.73 14.94 -8.72
C PHE A 3 29.78 14.33 -7.30
N ASN A 4 30.58 14.92 -6.41
CA ASN A 4 30.69 14.47 -5.03
C ASN A 4 29.93 15.41 -4.10
N PHE A 5 28.86 14.92 -3.47
CA PHE A 5 28.14 15.66 -2.44
C PHE A 5 28.66 15.27 -1.05
N ASN A 6 29.57 16.07 -0.49
CA ASN A 6 30.24 15.81 0.79
C ASN A 6 29.66 16.62 1.98
N GLY A 7 28.44 17.13 1.85
CA GLY A 7 27.72 17.86 2.89
C GLY A 7 27.40 19.32 2.52
N GLY A 8 26.83 20.04 3.48
CA GLY A 8 26.27 21.39 3.27
C GLY A 8 24.86 21.36 2.68
N THR A 9 24.36 22.51 2.27
CA THR A 9 23.04 22.66 1.64
C THR A 9 23.18 23.18 0.23
N ILE A 10 22.48 22.57 -0.72
CA ILE A 10 22.29 23.09 -2.08
C ILE A 10 20.98 23.87 -2.08
N THR A 11 21.04 25.18 -2.36
CA THR A 11 19.87 26.08 -2.41
C THR A 11 19.17 26.11 -3.78
N GLY A 12 19.55 25.20 -4.67
CA GLY A 12 19.02 25.03 -6.02
C GLY A 12 19.09 23.56 -6.43
N GLU A 13 19.15 23.30 -7.72
CA GLU A 13 19.16 21.95 -8.28
C GLU A 13 20.48 21.64 -8.98
N VAL A 14 20.87 20.37 -8.98
CA VAL A 14 22.04 19.87 -9.73
C VAL A 14 21.54 18.96 -10.85
N ASP A 15 21.74 19.40 -12.08
CA ASP A 15 21.35 18.63 -13.27
C ASP A 15 22.45 17.67 -13.71
N MET A 16 22.11 16.39 -13.80
CA MET A 16 22.95 15.31 -14.30
C MET A 16 22.38 14.82 -15.63
N VAL A 17 22.96 15.28 -16.74
CA VAL A 17 22.49 15.00 -18.10
C VAL A 17 23.49 14.13 -18.84
N GLY A 18 23.04 13.01 -19.40
CA GLY A 18 23.87 12.11 -20.21
C GLY A 18 24.65 11.07 -19.41
N GLY A 19 24.39 10.94 -18.11
CA GLY A 19 24.99 9.97 -17.20
C GLY A 19 26.09 10.54 -16.29
N GLY A 20 27.03 9.68 -15.89
CA GLY A 20 28.10 10.02 -14.93
C GLY A 20 27.88 9.37 -13.57
N THR A 21 28.43 9.97 -12.50
CA THR A 21 28.30 9.45 -11.13
C THR A 21 27.91 10.55 -10.15
N LEU A 22 26.85 10.32 -9.38
CA LEU A 22 26.52 11.06 -8.16
C LEU A 22 27.04 10.26 -6.96
N ALA A 23 28.06 10.78 -6.29
CA ALA A 23 28.60 10.17 -5.08
C ALA A 23 28.17 10.98 -3.85
N ILE A 24 27.26 10.41 -3.04
CA ILE A 24 26.85 11.01 -1.77
C ILE A 24 27.82 10.54 -0.69
N GLY A 25 28.61 11.48 -0.18
CA GLY A 25 29.60 11.23 0.86
C GLY A 25 28.97 10.74 2.17
N ALA A 26 29.74 9.96 2.93
CA ALA A 26 29.31 9.50 4.24
C ALA A 26 29.02 10.69 5.16
N GLY A 27 27.85 10.68 5.82
CA GLY A 27 27.42 11.77 6.71
C GLY A 27 26.89 13.02 6.01
N SER A 28 26.79 13.02 4.68
CA SER A 28 26.19 14.11 3.90
C SER A 28 24.67 14.15 4.08
N THR A 29 24.19 14.81 5.15
CA THR A 29 22.75 14.87 5.48
C THR A 29 22.07 16.18 5.10
N GLY A 30 22.84 17.19 4.69
CA GLY A 30 22.26 18.47 4.31
C GLY A 30 21.46 18.41 3.01
N ALA A 31 20.56 19.37 2.85
CA ALA A 31 19.56 19.35 1.80
C ALA A 31 20.16 19.50 0.39
N GLY A 32 19.56 18.84 -0.59
CA GLY A 32 19.93 18.97 -1.98
C GLY A 32 18.99 18.25 -2.93
N VAL A 33 18.84 18.80 -4.13
CA VAL A 33 17.99 18.24 -5.18
C VAL A 33 18.85 17.90 -6.38
N PHE A 34 18.76 16.66 -6.85
CA PHE A 34 19.55 16.14 -7.97
C PHE A 34 18.61 15.67 -9.08
N ASN A 35 18.77 16.20 -10.29
CA ASN A 35 17.93 15.86 -11.42
C ASN A 35 18.68 14.97 -12.41
N VAL A 36 18.03 13.93 -12.91
CA VAL A 36 18.53 13.03 -13.95
C VAL A 36 17.52 13.06 -15.10
N SER A 37 17.88 13.63 -16.24
CA SER A 37 16.94 13.87 -17.36
C SER A 37 17.29 13.17 -18.67
N ALA A 38 18.45 12.50 -18.76
CA ALA A 38 18.82 11.65 -19.89
C ALA A 38 19.97 10.70 -19.53
N GLY A 39 19.92 9.48 -20.05
CA GLY A 39 20.94 8.46 -19.82
C GLY A 39 20.88 7.89 -18.40
N THR A 40 21.93 7.15 -18.02
CA THR A 40 21.98 6.49 -16.70
C THR A 40 23.11 7.07 -15.85
N THR A 41 22.74 7.62 -14.70
CA THR A 41 23.67 8.13 -13.69
C THR A 41 23.93 7.04 -12.65
N ALA A 42 25.19 6.67 -12.45
CA ALA A 42 25.56 5.81 -11.34
C ALA A 42 25.40 6.57 -10.01
N ILE A 43 24.92 5.90 -8.97
CA ILE A 43 24.76 6.52 -7.65
C ILE A 43 25.35 5.66 -6.53
N THR A 44 26.06 6.30 -5.61
CA THR A 44 26.65 5.69 -4.42
C THR A 44 26.28 6.45 -3.15
N GLY A 45 26.32 5.74 -2.02
CA GLY A 45 26.02 6.28 -0.70
C GLY A 45 24.54 6.20 -0.32
N THR A 46 24.12 7.12 0.55
CA THR A 46 22.76 7.18 1.09
C THR A 46 22.13 8.51 0.72
N VAL A 47 20.93 8.48 0.13
CA VAL A 47 20.11 9.69 -0.01
C VAL A 47 19.53 9.99 1.37
N ALA A 48 19.92 11.11 1.99
CA ALA A 48 19.45 11.47 3.32
C ALA A 48 18.04 12.09 3.28
N ALA A 49 17.35 12.14 4.42
CA ALA A 49 15.97 12.64 4.54
C ALA A 49 15.72 14.03 3.93
N ALA A 50 16.73 14.91 3.94
CA ALA A 50 16.61 16.26 3.38
C ALA A 50 16.93 16.33 1.86
N GLN A 51 17.19 15.19 1.21
CA GLN A 51 17.62 15.12 -0.18
C GLN A 51 16.53 14.52 -1.06
N ALA A 52 16.49 14.98 -2.30
CA ALA A 52 15.62 14.46 -3.33
C ALA A 52 16.40 14.15 -4.61
N ILE A 53 16.01 13.05 -5.26
CA ILE A 53 16.48 12.74 -6.62
C ILE A 53 15.27 12.67 -7.54
N ASN A 54 15.31 13.42 -8.63
CA ASN A 54 14.29 13.41 -9.66
C ASN A 54 14.83 12.70 -10.89
N VAL A 55 14.27 11.55 -11.24
CA VAL A 55 14.58 10.82 -12.48
C VAL A 55 13.46 11.08 -13.47
N ASN A 56 13.76 11.87 -14.50
CA ASN A 56 12.77 12.42 -15.42
C ASN A 56 12.95 11.81 -16.81
N GLY A 57 12.22 10.74 -17.10
CA GLY A 57 12.14 10.12 -18.42
C GLY A 57 11.27 10.94 -19.37
N ALA A 58 11.83 11.44 -20.48
CA ALA A 58 11.10 12.28 -21.43
C ALA A 58 10.95 11.59 -22.79
N ALA A 59 11.50 12.14 -23.87
CA ALA A 59 11.62 11.43 -25.14
C ALA A 59 12.69 10.33 -25.10
N THR A 60 13.67 10.47 -24.19
CA THR A 60 14.73 9.49 -23.94
C THR A 60 14.62 8.93 -22.53
N PRO A 61 15.03 7.67 -22.30
CA PRO A 61 15.13 7.12 -20.95
C PRO A 61 16.06 7.93 -20.05
N ALA A 62 15.70 8.00 -18.77
CA ALA A 62 16.54 8.48 -17.69
C ALA A 62 16.60 7.41 -16.60
N GLY A 63 17.76 7.26 -15.96
CA GLY A 63 17.89 6.26 -14.91
C GLY A 63 18.98 6.50 -13.89
N LEU A 64 18.79 5.89 -12.73
CA LEU A 64 19.79 5.71 -11.70
C LEU A 64 20.27 4.26 -11.72
N ASN A 65 21.59 4.07 -11.63
CA ASN A 65 22.19 2.78 -11.39
C ASN A 65 22.84 2.78 -10.00
N ALA A 66 22.09 2.30 -9.01
CA ALA A 66 22.50 2.24 -7.63
C ALA A 66 23.56 1.16 -7.39
N SER A 67 24.67 1.59 -6.82
CA SER A 67 25.73 0.68 -6.36
C SER A 67 25.26 -0.21 -5.21
N SER A 68 25.96 -1.32 -5.00
CA SER A 68 25.70 -2.22 -3.89
C SER A 68 25.79 -1.48 -2.55
N GLY A 69 24.79 -1.68 -1.68
CA GLY A 69 24.68 -1.01 -0.39
C GLY A 69 24.06 0.40 -0.45
N PHE A 70 23.60 0.84 -1.62
CA PHE A 70 22.81 2.06 -1.74
C PHE A 70 21.53 2.00 -0.89
N THR A 71 21.19 3.12 -0.25
CA THR A 71 19.94 3.28 0.50
C THR A 71 19.29 4.61 0.15
N ASN A 72 17.99 4.58 -0.13
CA ASN A 72 17.17 5.79 -0.15
C ASN A 72 16.61 6.03 1.24
N GLY A 73 17.03 7.10 1.93
CA GLY A 73 16.39 7.60 3.15
C GLY A 73 15.78 8.99 2.98
N GLY A 74 15.77 9.51 1.75
CA GLY A 74 15.11 10.76 1.35
C GLY A 74 14.02 10.45 0.34
N VAL A 75 13.92 11.27 -0.70
CA VAL A 75 12.89 11.12 -1.73
C VAL A 75 13.52 10.76 -3.08
N ILE A 76 12.98 9.73 -3.75
CA ILE A 76 13.25 9.47 -5.17
C ILE A 76 11.96 9.58 -5.94
N ASN A 77 11.92 10.50 -6.90
CA ASN A 77 10.82 10.65 -7.84
C ASN A 77 11.21 9.99 -9.16
N LEU A 78 10.46 8.96 -9.57
CA LEU A 78 10.50 8.43 -10.93
C LEU A 78 9.35 9.07 -11.71
N SER A 79 9.67 9.98 -12.62
CA SER A 79 8.67 10.71 -13.40
C SER A 79 8.86 10.51 -14.90
N THR A 80 7.75 10.37 -15.62
CA THR A 80 7.76 10.35 -17.10
C THR A 80 6.82 11.39 -17.68
N VAL A 81 7.25 12.06 -18.74
CA VAL A 81 6.44 13.06 -19.50
C VAL A 81 6.26 12.71 -20.97
N GLY A 82 7.11 11.83 -21.51
CA GLY A 82 7.07 11.36 -22.90
C GLY A 82 7.24 9.84 -22.97
N GLY A 83 7.51 9.28 -24.14
CA GLY A 83 7.61 7.82 -24.33
C GLY A 83 8.82 7.12 -23.68
N GLY A 84 9.74 7.86 -23.06
CA GLY A 84 10.90 7.31 -22.35
C GLY A 84 10.56 6.78 -20.96
N THR A 85 11.44 5.96 -20.40
CA THR A 85 11.29 5.38 -19.07
C THR A 85 12.04 6.16 -18.00
N ALA A 86 11.59 6.04 -16.75
CA ALA A 86 12.33 6.47 -15.56
C ALA A 86 12.69 5.22 -14.75
N THR A 87 13.99 4.96 -14.59
CA THR A 87 14.47 3.69 -14.01
C THR A 87 15.32 3.92 -12.75
N LEU A 88 15.05 3.15 -11.69
CA LEU A 88 15.96 2.99 -10.55
C LEU A 88 16.43 1.53 -10.51
N SER A 89 17.62 1.26 -11.06
CA SER A 89 18.24 -0.05 -10.96
C SER A 89 19.19 -0.13 -9.77
N GLY A 90 19.45 -1.35 -9.30
CA GLY A 90 20.38 -1.63 -8.22
C GLY A 90 21.28 -2.83 -8.55
N SER A 91 22.37 -2.96 -7.81
CA SER A 91 23.31 -4.08 -7.91
C SER A 91 23.46 -4.80 -6.56
N GLY A 92 23.85 -6.08 -6.60
CA GLY A 92 23.98 -6.89 -5.38
C GLY A 92 22.63 -7.23 -4.75
N PRO A 93 22.41 -6.98 -3.44
CA PRO A 93 21.16 -7.34 -2.76
C PRO A 93 19.93 -6.52 -3.21
N GLY A 94 20.12 -5.53 -4.08
CA GLY A 94 19.06 -4.67 -4.57
C GLY A 94 19.10 -3.27 -4.00
N VAL A 95 18.01 -2.52 -4.20
CA VAL A 95 17.80 -1.18 -3.63
C VAL A 95 17.09 -1.32 -2.29
N VAL A 96 17.60 -0.62 -1.27
CA VAL A 96 16.90 -0.45 0.02
C VAL A 96 16.23 0.91 0.05
N ASN A 97 14.92 0.94 0.26
CA ASN A 97 14.15 2.15 0.49
C ASN A 97 13.76 2.26 1.97
N THR A 98 14.13 3.34 2.62
CA THR A 98 13.76 3.72 4.00
C THR A 98 13.07 5.09 4.06
N GLY A 99 13.06 5.82 2.94
CA GLY A 99 12.31 7.06 2.75
C GLY A 99 11.20 6.84 1.74
N ASP A 100 11.04 7.77 0.81
CA ASP A 100 9.92 7.79 -0.12
C ASP A 100 10.36 7.54 -1.56
N ILE A 101 9.62 6.71 -2.27
CA ILE A 101 9.72 6.55 -3.72
C ILE A 101 8.36 6.89 -4.34
N ASN A 102 8.33 7.94 -5.15
CA ASN A 102 7.12 8.35 -5.85
C ASN A 102 7.20 7.99 -7.33
N LEU A 103 6.22 7.25 -7.83
CA LEU A 103 6.09 6.84 -9.22
C LEU A 103 5.08 7.79 -9.89
N ASN A 104 5.59 8.98 -10.23
CA ASN A 104 4.80 10.16 -10.60
C ASN A 104 4.63 10.32 -12.11
N ASP A 105 3.60 11.08 -12.50
CA ASP A 105 3.49 11.71 -13.81
C ASP A 105 3.94 13.16 -13.75
N ALA A 106 4.59 13.65 -14.81
CA ALA A 106 4.78 15.08 -15.00
C ALA A 106 3.93 15.64 -16.16
N GLY A 107 2.88 14.91 -16.58
CA GLY A 107 1.76 15.42 -17.36
C GLY A 107 1.76 15.04 -18.84
N GLY A 108 1.86 13.74 -19.20
CA GLY A 108 1.82 13.28 -20.60
C GLY A 108 1.36 11.83 -20.81
N THR A 109 1.50 11.29 -22.03
CA THR A 109 1.22 9.87 -22.35
C THR A 109 2.28 8.90 -21.79
N GLY A 110 2.90 9.27 -20.66
CA GLY A 110 4.27 8.93 -20.27
C GLY A 110 4.65 7.45 -20.32
N GLY A 111 5.95 7.17 -20.49
CA GLY A 111 6.51 5.82 -20.42
C GLY A 111 6.53 5.25 -19.01
N LEU A 112 7.06 4.03 -18.88
CA LEU A 112 6.99 3.26 -17.64
C LEU A 112 8.02 3.73 -16.58
N ARG A 113 7.63 3.65 -15.30
CA ARG A 113 8.54 3.76 -14.14
C ARG A 113 8.98 2.36 -13.74
N ILE A 114 10.28 2.15 -13.56
CA ILE A 114 10.86 0.80 -13.44
C ILE A 114 11.85 0.70 -12.28
N ILE A 115 11.69 -0.31 -11.44
CA ILE A 115 12.66 -0.76 -10.43
C ILE A 115 12.97 -2.22 -10.74
N PRO A 116 13.92 -2.55 -11.64
CA PRO A 116 13.96 -3.87 -12.29
C PRO A 116 14.68 -4.97 -11.49
N ASN A 117 15.24 -4.65 -10.32
CA ASN A 117 16.05 -5.55 -9.51
C ASN A 117 15.35 -5.88 -8.19
N SER A 118 15.97 -6.76 -7.38
CA SER A 118 15.49 -6.99 -6.02
C SER A 118 15.35 -5.66 -5.27
N PHE A 119 14.31 -5.58 -4.45
CA PHE A 119 13.89 -4.34 -3.83
C PHE A 119 13.43 -4.62 -2.40
N ASN A 120 13.99 -3.88 -1.45
CA ASN A 120 13.61 -3.95 -0.04
C ASN A 120 13.00 -2.61 0.36
N ASN A 121 11.68 -2.59 0.50
CA ASN A 121 10.93 -1.41 0.92
C ASN A 121 10.68 -1.42 2.42
N GLN A 122 11.31 -0.51 3.16
CA GLN A 122 11.05 -0.22 4.58
C GLN A 122 10.42 1.16 4.79
N GLY A 123 10.26 1.93 3.72
CA GLY A 123 9.60 3.24 3.71
C GLY A 123 8.33 3.21 2.88
N THR A 124 8.13 4.21 2.03
CA THR A 124 6.93 4.33 1.18
C THR A 124 7.26 4.14 -0.30
N VAL A 125 6.34 3.49 -1.01
CA VAL A 125 6.24 3.54 -2.47
C VAL A 125 4.85 4.00 -2.85
N ASP A 126 4.75 5.20 -3.40
CA ASP A 126 3.48 5.77 -3.87
C ASP A 126 3.41 5.73 -5.38
N ALA A 127 2.52 4.89 -5.90
CA ALA A 127 2.26 4.74 -7.31
C ALA A 127 1.09 5.62 -7.75
N PHE A 128 1.40 6.82 -8.25
CA PHE A 128 0.43 7.68 -8.92
C PHE A 128 0.19 7.27 -10.38
N ARG A 129 1.06 6.41 -10.92
CA ARG A 129 0.95 5.81 -12.25
C ARG A 129 1.42 4.36 -12.24
N SER A 130 1.03 3.63 -13.29
CA SER A 130 1.54 2.29 -13.55
C SER A 130 3.07 2.22 -13.55
N ALA A 131 3.58 1.13 -12.99
CA ALA A 131 5.00 0.90 -12.76
C ALA A 131 5.34 -0.58 -12.77
N ALA A 132 6.61 -0.90 -13.00
CA ALA A 132 7.16 -2.24 -12.82
C ALA A 132 8.17 -2.23 -11.67
N ILE A 133 7.99 -3.10 -10.69
CA ILE A 133 8.84 -3.25 -9.51
C ILE A 133 9.28 -4.71 -9.43
N GLY A 134 10.58 -4.93 -9.32
CA GLY A 134 11.20 -6.22 -9.55
C GLY A 134 11.43 -6.53 -11.03
N GLY A 135 11.97 -7.72 -11.26
CA GLY A 135 12.22 -8.34 -12.54
C GLY A 135 12.38 -9.84 -12.38
N ALA A 136 12.63 -10.55 -13.49
CA ALA A 136 12.72 -12.01 -13.48
C ALA A 136 13.69 -12.53 -12.40
N LEU A 137 13.19 -13.41 -11.53
CA LEU A 137 13.91 -14.02 -10.41
C LEU A 137 14.38 -13.03 -9.33
N SER A 138 13.80 -11.84 -9.29
CA SER A 138 14.05 -10.88 -8.21
C SER A 138 13.15 -11.15 -7.01
N VAL A 139 13.62 -10.66 -5.85
CA VAL A 139 12.86 -10.71 -4.60
C VAL A 139 12.45 -9.29 -4.23
N VAL A 140 11.16 -9.10 -3.98
CA VAL A 140 10.62 -7.85 -3.46
C VAL A 140 10.13 -8.12 -2.03
N ASP A 141 10.82 -7.51 -1.07
CA ASP A 141 10.44 -7.54 0.34
C ASP A 141 9.82 -6.19 0.71
N ASN A 142 8.58 -6.21 1.18
CA ASN A 142 7.89 -5.04 1.69
C ASN A 142 7.77 -5.13 3.22
N PHE A 143 8.45 -4.23 3.92
CA PHE A 143 8.34 -3.95 5.35
C PHE A 143 7.61 -2.62 5.62
N GLY A 144 7.44 -1.79 4.61
CA GLY A 144 6.76 -0.49 4.68
C GLY A 144 5.43 -0.49 3.94
N THR A 145 5.14 0.61 3.24
CA THR A 145 3.86 0.78 2.52
C THR A 145 4.09 0.85 1.02
N ILE A 146 3.24 0.14 0.26
CA ILE A 146 3.09 0.31 -1.19
C ILE A 146 1.64 0.68 -1.46
N THR A 147 1.40 1.85 -2.05
CA THR A 147 0.06 2.38 -2.33
C THR A 147 -0.12 2.63 -3.82
N SER A 148 -1.25 2.19 -4.38
CA SER A 148 -1.68 2.60 -5.72
C SER A 148 -2.78 3.65 -5.66
N HIS A 149 -2.57 4.80 -6.31
CA HIS A 149 -3.45 5.98 -6.14
C HIS A 149 -4.49 6.18 -7.24
N ASP A 150 -4.54 5.33 -8.27
CA ASP A 150 -5.46 5.48 -9.41
C ASP A 150 -6.00 4.10 -9.84
N ALA A 151 -7.30 3.99 -10.06
CA ALA A 151 -7.96 2.75 -10.45
C ALA A 151 -7.46 2.20 -11.79
N ALA A 152 -6.91 3.06 -12.66
CA ALA A 152 -6.30 2.65 -13.92
C ALA A 152 -4.86 2.15 -13.77
N ASN A 153 -4.25 2.27 -12.58
CA ASN A 153 -2.87 1.85 -12.36
C ASN A 153 -2.72 0.33 -12.40
N VAL A 154 -1.59 -0.09 -12.95
CA VAL A 154 -1.06 -1.44 -12.81
C VAL A 154 0.35 -1.35 -12.24
N ILE A 155 0.53 -1.83 -11.01
CA ILE A 155 1.84 -2.09 -10.43
C ILE A 155 2.18 -3.54 -10.73
N THR A 156 3.21 -3.76 -11.53
CA THR A 156 3.63 -5.09 -11.96
C THR A 156 4.86 -5.54 -11.18
N PHE A 157 4.76 -6.71 -10.56
CA PHE A 157 5.82 -7.49 -9.94
C PHE A 157 6.16 -8.76 -10.72
N ASP A 158 5.53 -8.97 -11.88
CA ASP A 158 5.61 -10.21 -12.67
C ASP A 158 7.04 -10.75 -12.83
N GLY A 159 7.18 -12.06 -12.61
CA GLY A 159 8.47 -12.74 -12.60
C GLY A 159 9.30 -12.55 -11.32
N SER A 160 8.80 -11.80 -10.34
CA SER A 160 9.39 -11.61 -9.00
C SER A 160 8.51 -12.27 -7.94
N SER A 161 9.11 -12.70 -6.82
CA SER A 161 8.34 -13.03 -5.62
C SER A 161 8.13 -11.78 -4.77
N LEU A 162 6.90 -11.48 -4.38
CA LEU A 162 6.57 -10.39 -3.45
C LEU A 162 6.22 -10.98 -2.08
N THR A 163 6.96 -10.57 -1.05
CA THR A 163 6.60 -10.83 0.35
C THR A 163 6.30 -9.52 1.05
N SER A 164 5.06 -9.34 1.51
CA SER A 164 4.68 -8.27 2.43
C SER A 164 4.80 -8.80 3.85
N HIS A 165 5.68 -8.21 4.65
CA HIS A 165 6.01 -8.67 6.01
C HIS A 165 5.01 -8.15 7.04
N ALA A 166 5.07 -8.68 8.26
CA ALA A 166 4.24 -8.21 9.37
C ALA A 166 4.44 -6.71 9.62
N GLY A 167 3.33 -5.98 9.72
CA GLY A 167 3.31 -4.52 9.87
C GLY A 167 3.48 -3.72 8.57
N ALA A 168 3.78 -4.37 7.45
CA ALA A 168 3.80 -3.75 6.13
C ALA A 168 2.37 -3.59 5.58
N THR A 169 2.18 -2.71 4.60
CA THR A 169 0.86 -2.45 4.00
C THR A 169 0.92 -2.47 2.47
N LEU A 170 -0.05 -3.15 1.85
CA LEU A 170 -0.43 -2.99 0.45
C LEU A 170 -1.78 -2.26 0.40
N ALA A 171 -1.81 -1.05 -0.15
CA ALA A 171 -2.98 -0.18 -0.08
C ALA A 171 -3.41 0.38 -1.45
N GLY A 172 -4.60 0.97 -1.48
CA GLY A 172 -5.05 1.82 -2.58
C GLY A 172 -5.95 1.10 -3.58
N VAL A 173 -5.99 1.62 -4.79
CA VAL A 173 -6.91 1.18 -5.86
C VAL A 173 -6.20 0.67 -7.10
N GLY A 174 -6.93 0.02 -8.00
CA GLY A 174 -6.38 -0.45 -9.27
C GLY A 174 -5.75 -1.83 -9.11
N THR A 175 -4.66 -2.11 -9.86
CA THR A 175 -4.13 -3.48 -9.97
C THR A 175 -2.72 -3.62 -9.40
N MET A 176 -2.51 -4.63 -8.56
CA MET A 176 -1.20 -5.18 -8.25
C MET A 176 -1.07 -6.56 -8.88
N SER A 177 -0.18 -6.70 -9.85
CA SER A 177 0.06 -7.96 -10.59
C SER A 177 1.36 -8.59 -10.12
N PHE A 178 1.30 -9.84 -9.70
CA PHE A 178 2.43 -10.69 -9.33
C PHE A 178 2.33 -12.02 -10.08
N ALA A 179 1.86 -11.94 -11.32
CA ALA A 179 1.63 -13.09 -12.18
C ALA A 179 2.95 -13.74 -12.61
N GLY A 180 2.86 -15.02 -13.03
CA GLY A 180 3.99 -15.73 -13.62
C GLY A 180 4.99 -16.32 -12.62
N VAL A 181 4.71 -16.23 -11.30
CA VAL A 181 5.46 -16.93 -10.24
C VAL A 181 4.48 -17.71 -9.37
N THR A 182 4.78 -18.97 -9.07
CA THR A 182 3.96 -19.78 -8.14
C THR A 182 3.99 -19.16 -6.74
N GLY A 183 2.80 -18.90 -6.17
CA GLY A 183 2.67 -18.23 -4.87
C GLY A 183 3.03 -16.75 -4.91
N GLY A 184 2.77 -16.08 -6.05
CA GLY A 184 3.25 -14.75 -6.41
C GLY A 184 3.31 -13.72 -5.27
N LEU A 185 2.22 -13.58 -4.50
CA LEU A 185 2.20 -12.79 -3.27
C LEU A 185 2.13 -13.70 -2.02
N VAL A 186 3.04 -13.46 -1.08
CA VAL A 186 2.87 -13.87 0.33
C VAL A 186 2.67 -12.62 1.18
N ASN A 187 1.46 -12.44 1.72
CA ASN A 187 1.13 -11.32 2.59
C ASN A 187 1.06 -11.75 4.05
N ASN A 188 1.89 -11.14 4.90
CA ASN A 188 1.86 -11.27 6.36
C ASN A 188 1.51 -9.93 7.03
N GLY A 189 1.20 -8.89 6.25
CA GLY A 189 0.87 -7.56 6.72
C GLY A 189 -0.57 -7.17 6.37
N ASN A 190 -0.80 -5.87 6.28
CA ASN A 190 -2.09 -5.29 5.98
C ASN A 190 -2.36 -5.27 4.47
N ILE A 191 -3.59 -5.59 4.10
CA ILE A 191 -4.15 -5.28 2.79
C ILE A 191 -5.29 -4.30 3.04
N ASP A 192 -5.21 -3.15 2.41
CA ASP A 192 -6.08 -1.99 2.64
C ASP A 192 -6.66 -1.54 1.29
N PRO A 193 -7.67 -2.25 0.75
CA PRO A 193 -8.27 -1.90 -0.53
C PRO A 193 -8.92 -0.52 -0.46
N GLY A 194 -8.76 0.27 -1.52
CA GLY A 194 -9.33 1.60 -1.60
C GLY A 194 -8.39 2.72 -1.14
N LEU A 195 -8.83 3.95 -1.42
CA LEU A 195 -8.40 5.15 -0.69
C LEU A 195 -9.57 5.61 0.20
N SER A 196 -10.34 4.64 0.71
CA SER A 196 -11.54 4.79 1.54
C SER A 196 -12.71 5.51 0.83
N ALA A 197 -13.63 4.84 0.13
CA ALA A 197 -13.67 3.41 -0.19
C ALA A 197 -13.10 3.10 -1.59
N GLY A 198 -12.80 1.83 -1.89
CA GLY A 198 -12.45 1.43 -3.26
C GLY A 198 -12.15 -0.04 -3.53
N GLU A 199 -11.86 -0.35 -4.79
CA GLU A 199 -11.43 -1.68 -5.23
C GLU A 199 -9.90 -1.76 -5.38
N LEU A 200 -9.30 -2.77 -4.75
CA LEU A 200 -7.95 -3.24 -5.05
C LEU A 200 -8.02 -4.61 -5.73
N ARG A 201 -7.30 -4.75 -6.84
CA ARG A 201 -7.28 -5.97 -7.63
C ARG A 201 -5.91 -6.63 -7.61
N PHE A 202 -5.90 -7.92 -7.34
CA PHE A 202 -4.74 -8.80 -7.42
C PHE A 202 -4.79 -9.67 -8.68
N VAL A 203 -3.65 -9.82 -9.33
CA VAL A 203 -3.45 -10.75 -10.46
C VAL A 203 -2.25 -11.64 -10.15
N GLY A 204 -2.42 -12.94 -10.27
CA GLY A 204 -1.54 -13.97 -9.70
C GLY A 204 -2.08 -14.53 -8.38
N ASP A 205 -1.55 -15.70 -7.99
CA ASP A 205 -1.94 -16.36 -6.74
C ASP A 205 -1.45 -15.58 -5.51
N ALA A 206 -2.31 -15.40 -4.51
CA ALA A 206 -1.99 -14.71 -3.26
C ALA A 206 -2.22 -15.59 -2.02
N GLY A 207 -1.24 -15.63 -1.12
CA GLY A 207 -1.32 -16.32 0.15
C GLY A 207 -1.29 -15.36 1.33
N PHE A 208 -2.30 -15.44 2.21
CA PHE A 208 -2.42 -14.64 3.42
C PHE A 208 -1.90 -15.48 4.61
N GLY A 209 -0.87 -14.97 5.28
CA GLY A 209 -0.26 -15.61 6.44
C GLY A 209 -1.02 -15.35 7.74
N VAL A 210 -0.58 -15.96 8.84
CA VAL A 210 -1.29 -15.87 10.14
C VAL A 210 -1.30 -14.46 10.76
N THR A 211 -0.44 -13.56 10.29
CA THR A 211 -0.41 -12.16 10.76
C THR A 211 -1.01 -11.19 9.74
N SER A 212 -1.52 -11.67 8.61
CA SER A 212 -2.16 -10.78 7.65
C SER A 212 -3.44 -10.18 8.21
N ASN A 213 -3.79 -8.99 7.77
CA ASN A 213 -5.09 -8.39 8.07
C ASN A 213 -5.68 -7.79 6.79
N LEU A 214 -6.89 -8.20 6.42
CA LEU A 214 -7.67 -7.50 5.40
C LEU A 214 -8.52 -6.43 6.08
N LEU A 215 -8.29 -5.17 5.74
CA LEU A 215 -9.04 -4.04 6.25
C LEU A 215 -10.15 -3.69 5.25
N ILE A 216 -11.37 -3.50 5.74
CA ILE A 216 -12.55 -3.18 4.94
C ILE A 216 -13.34 -2.05 5.59
N GLU A 217 -13.56 -0.98 4.86
CA GLU A 217 -14.44 0.12 5.26
C GLU A 217 -15.77 0.06 4.50
N LEU A 218 -16.87 0.25 5.23
CA LEU A 218 -18.23 0.26 4.71
C LEU A 218 -18.81 1.68 4.80
N GLY A 219 -18.87 2.41 3.67
CA GLY A 219 -19.47 3.75 3.57
C GLY A 219 -20.81 3.81 2.84
N GLY A 220 -21.28 2.68 2.30
CA GLY A 220 -22.52 2.55 1.54
C GLY A 220 -22.70 1.13 1.00
N ALA A 221 -23.61 0.96 0.04
CA ALA A 221 -24.00 -0.36 -0.48
C ALA A 221 -23.39 -0.68 -1.86
N ALA A 222 -22.76 0.27 -2.53
CA ALA A 222 -22.10 0.07 -3.82
C ALA A 222 -20.66 -0.44 -3.66
N GLN A 223 -20.42 -1.67 -4.14
CA GLN A 223 -19.10 -2.32 -4.10
C GLN A 223 -18.02 -1.53 -4.86
N GLY A 224 -16.83 -1.45 -4.28
CA GLY A 224 -15.66 -0.86 -4.93
C GLY A 224 -15.73 0.67 -5.12
N THR A 225 -16.80 1.31 -4.64
CA THR A 225 -16.97 2.77 -4.69
C THR A 225 -17.50 3.36 -3.39
N GLU A 226 -18.39 2.65 -2.69
CA GLU A 226 -18.92 3.07 -1.38
C GLU A 226 -18.43 2.15 -0.25
N TYR A 227 -17.90 0.97 -0.56
CA TYR A 227 -17.20 0.13 0.41
C TYR A 227 -16.02 -0.59 -0.24
N ASP A 228 -15.07 -1.01 0.60
CA ASP A 228 -13.83 -1.62 0.14
C ASP A 228 -14.02 -3.03 -0.37
N PHE A 229 -13.32 -3.34 -1.45
CA PHE A 229 -13.41 -4.62 -2.10
C PHE A 229 -12.03 -5.10 -2.57
N LEU A 230 -11.68 -6.33 -2.19
CA LEU A 230 -10.52 -7.02 -2.72
C LEU A 230 -10.94 -8.03 -3.80
N LEU A 231 -10.48 -7.81 -5.02
CA LEU A 231 -10.69 -8.73 -6.14
C LEU A 231 -9.40 -9.50 -6.46
N GLY A 232 -9.39 -10.81 -6.24
CA GLY A 232 -8.37 -11.72 -6.77
C GLY A 232 -8.80 -12.30 -8.12
N ALA A 233 -8.06 -12.01 -9.19
CA ALA A 233 -8.30 -12.64 -10.49
C ALA A 233 -7.90 -14.12 -10.54
N ASP A 234 -7.05 -14.55 -9.61
CA ASP A 234 -6.54 -15.93 -9.48
C ASP A 234 -6.79 -16.43 -8.03
N ALA A 235 -6.11 -17.50 -7.61
CA ALA A 235 -6.39 -18.14 -6.33
C ALA A 235 -5.95 -17.28 -5.14
N ILE A 236 -6.79 -17.23 -4.10
CA ILE A 236 -6.44 -16.65 -2.80
C ILE A 236 -6.53 -17.74 -1.72
N SER A 237 -5.47 -17.91 -0.92
CA SER A 237 -5.50 -18.73 0.29
C SER A 237 -5.52 -17.84 1.53
N LEU A 238 -6.57 -17.93 2.33
CA LEU A 238 -6.80 -17.10 3.51
C LEU A 238 -6.09 -17.63 4.76
N GLY A 239 -5.71 -16.66 5.60
CA GLY A 239 -5.21 -16.77 6.96
C GLY A 239 -5.34 -15.39 7.63
N GLY A 240 -4.92 -15.28 8.89
CA GLY A 240 -4.91 -14.01 9.63
C GLY A 240 -6.31 -13.41 9.81
N ASP A 241 -6.39 -12.10 10.00
CA ASP A 241 -7.60 -11.40 10.44
C ASP A 241 -8.38 -10.74 9.29
N LEU A 242 -9.68 -10.54 9.55
CA LEU A 242 -10.56 -9.65 8.79
C LEU A 242 -11.05 -8.53 9.71
N SER A 243 -10.76 -7.29 9.34
CA SER A 243 -11.13 -6.09 10.10
C SER A 243 -12.14 -5.27 9.32
N VAL A 244 -13.29 -4.96 9.93
CA VAL A 244 -14.38 -4.21 9.28
C VAL A 244 -14.77 -3.00 10.12
N SER A 245 -14.81 -1.82 9.51
CA SER A 245 -15.31 -0.58 10.12
C SER A 245 -16.27 0.16 9.20
N PHE A 246 -17.07 1.07 9.76
CA PHE A 246 -17.93 1.96 9.00
C PHE A 246 -17.21 3.27 8.64
N LEU A 247 -17.60 3.84 7.51
CA LEU A 247 -17.14 5.13 7.00
C LEU A 247 -18.33 6.08 6.88
N GLY A 248 -18.09 7.36 7.19
CA GLY A 248 -19.03 8.44 6.84
C GLY A 248 -20.41 8.38 7.51
N GLY A 249 -20.56 7.66 8.62
CA GLY A 249 -21.84 7.54 9.35
C GLY A 249 -22.75 6.40 8.84
N TYR A 250 -22.23 5.50 7.99
CA TYR A 250 -23.04 4.43 7.40
C TYR A 250 -23.55 3.40 8.43
N GLU A 251 -22.95 3.33 9.62
CA GLU A 251 -23.43 2.52 10.75
C GLU A 251 -24.89 2.81 11.15
N ASP A 252 -25.36 4.04 10.86
CA ASP A 252 -26.73 4.46 11.14
C ASP A 252 -27.73 4.02 10.08
N LEU A 253 -27.25 3.64 8.89
CA LEU A 253 -28.06 3.31 7.72
C LEU A 253 -28.10 1.82 7.43
N VAL A 254 -27.04 1.08 7.78
CA VAL A 254 -26.95 -0.36 7.57
C VAL A 254 -28.05 -1.12 8.33
N GLY A 255 -28.68 -2.07 7.66
CA GLY A 255 -29.72 -2.95 8.19
C GLY A 255 -29.33 -4.42 8.12
N ALA A 256 -30.07 -5.26 8.85
CA ALA A 256 -29.84 -6.71 8.88
C ALA A 256 -30.02 -7.41 7.51
N GLY A 257 -30.68 -6.75 6.55
CA GLY A 257 -30.86 -7.25 5.19
C GLY A 257 -29.74 -6.89 4.21
N ASP A 258 -28.83 -5.99 4.60
CA ASP A 258 -27.71 -5.60 3.74
C ASP A 258 -26.63 -6.69 3.74
N THR A 259 -25.98 -6.83 2.58
CA THR A 259 -24.93 -7.81 2.35
C THR A 259 -23.76 -7.15 1.62
N PHE A 260 -22.54 -7.46 2.03
CA PHE A 260 -21.32 -6.89 1.47
C PHE A 260 -20.38 -8.02 1.04
N THR A 261 -20.10 -8.12 -0.27
CA THR A 261 -19.06 -9.02 -0.76
C THR A 261 -17.74 -8.28 -0.72
N VAL A 262 -16.90 -8.62 0.25
CA VAL A 262 -15.69 -7.85 0.58
C VAL A 262 -14.42 -8.46 -0.05
N LEU A 263 -14.50 -9.73 -0.44
CA LEU A 263 -13.45 -10.41 -1.18
C LEU A 263 -14.07 -11.39 -2.18
N THR A 264 -13.50 -11.45 -3.39
CA THR A 264 -13.75 -12.50 -4.38
C THR A 264 -12.43 -13.02 -4.92
N ALA A 265 -12.26 -14.33 -5.05
CA ALA A 265 -11.11 -14.96 -5.69
C ALA A 265 -11.55 -15.82 -6.89
N ASP A 266 -11.49 -15.26 -8.10
CA ASP A 266 -11.99 -15.90 -9.32
C ASP A 266 -11.25 -17.22 -9.65
N GLY A 267 -10.00 -17.37 -9.20
CA GLY A 267 -9.22 -18.60 -9.33
C GLY A 267 -9.46 -19.63 -8.21
N GLY A 268 -10.32 -19.31 -7.24
CA GLY A 268 -10.67 -20.16 -6.10
C GLY A 268 -10.24 -19.57 -4.76
N LEU A 269 -11.09 -19.74 -3.74
CA LEU A 269 -10.81 -19.34 -2.36
C LEU A 269 -10.56 -20.57 -1.49
N THR A 270 -9.46 -20.56 -0.74
CA THR A 270 -9.14 -21.63 0.21
C THR A 270 -8.82 -21.08 1.59
N GLY A 271 -8.97 -21.90 2.64
CA GLY A 271 -8.78 -21.44 4.01
C GLY A 271 -9.93 -20.56 4.52
N THR A 272 -9.74 -19.98 5.70
CA THR A 272 -10.64 -19.01 6.34
C THR A 272 -9.78 -17.99 7.08
N PHE A 273 -10.34 -16.82 7.36
CA PHE A 273 -9.76 -15.93 8.38
C PHE A 273 -9.75 -16.62 9.75
N GLU A 274 -8.81 -16.22 10.61
CA GLU A 274 -8.60 -16.77 11.93
C GLU A 274 -9.83 -16.54 12.81
N ALA A 275 -10.24 -17.59 13.52
CA ALA A 275 -11.47 -17.63 14.33
C ALA A 275 -12.77 -17.27 13.60
N LEU A 276 -12.76 -17.18 12.27
CA LEU A 276 -13.91 -16.81 11.44
C LEU A 276 -14.26 -17.89 10.40
N PRO A 277 -14.60 -19.13 10.80
CA PRO A 277 -15.17 -20.11 9.88
C PRO A 277 -16.56 -19.67 9.38
N ASP A 278 -17.07 -20.33 8.34
CA ASP A 278 -18.39 -20.04 7.79
C ASP A 278 -19.50 -19.98 8.86
N GLY A 279 -20.27 -18.89 8.85
CA GLY A 279 -21.33 -18.60 9.81
C GLY A 279 -20.88 -17.97 11.14
N SER A 280 -19.59 -17.66 11.31
CA SER A 280 -19.09 -16.97 12.51
C SER A 280 -19.59 -15.53 12.60
N LEU A 281 -19.64 -14.99 13.82
CA LEU A 281 -19.85 -13.57 14.05
C LEU A 281 -18.51 -12.84 14.07
N LEU A 282 -18.46 -11.71 13.37
CA LEU A 282 -17.36 -10.75 13.35
C LEU A 282 -17.84 -9.44 13.98
N ASP A 283 -17.18 -9.01 15.06
CA ASP A 283 -17.37 -7.68 15.62
C ASP A 283 -16.75 -6.63 14.68
N THR A 284 -17.44 -5.52 14.44
CA THR A 284 -16.81 -4.38 13.74
C THR A 284 -15.75 -3.77 14.63
N THR A 285 -14.63 -3.35 14.06
CA THR A 285 -13.46 -2.85 14.79
C THR A 285 -13.73 -1.51 15.50
N ASP A 286 -14.73 -0.77 15.02
CA ASP A 286 -15.26 0.45 15.64
C ASP A 286 -16.32 0.19 16.73
N GLY A 287 -16.75 -1.07 16.91
CA GLY A 287 -17.66 -1.50 17.98
C GLY A 287 -19.13 -1.22 17.74
N PHE A 288 -19.55 -0.79 16.55
CA PHE A 288 -20.96 -0.48 16.26
C PHE A 288 -21.85 -1.72 16.11
N GLY A 289 -21.30 -2.88 15.79
CA GLY A 289 -22.11 -4.08 15.64
C GLY A 289 -21.34 -5.33 15.31
N THR A 290 -22.09 -6.32 14.83
CA THR A 290 -21.55 -7.60 14.39
C THR A 290 -22.13 -7.98 13.02
N PHE A 291 -21.33 -8.66 12.21
CA PHE A 291 -21.75 -9.30 10.96
C PHE A 291 -21.58 -10.82 11.06
N THR A 292 -22.42 -11.57 10.34
CA THR A 292 -22.13 -12.97 10.03
C THR A 292 -21.21 -13.04 8.82
N VAL A 293 -20.11 -13.79 8.94
CA VAL A 293 -19.16 -14.05 7.84
C VAL A 293 -19.60 -15.31 7.10
N ASN A 294 -19.74 -15.23 5.78
CA ASN A 294 -20.15 -16.34 4.92
C ASN A 294 -19.15 -16.55 3.79
N TYR A 295 -18.79 -17.79 3.51
CA TYR A 295 -17.91 -18.17 2.39
C TYR A 295 -18.75 -18.80 1.28
N ILE A 296 -18.98 -18.06 0.20
CA ILE A 296 -19.93 -18.43 -0.87
C ILE A 296 -19.24 -18.28 -2.23
N ASN A 297 -19.16 -19.37 -3.01
CA ASN A 297 -18.61 -19.36 -4.38
C ASN A 297 -17.32 -18.53 -4.50
N ASP A 298 -16.30 -18.91 -3.73
CA ASP A 298 -14.99 -18.26 -3.71
C ASP A 298 -14.98 -16.79 -3.25
N SER A 299 -16.04 -16.37 -2.54
CA SER A 299 -16.17 -15.02 -2.00
C SER A 299 -16.38 -15.02 -0.49
N VAL A 300 -15.98 -13.92 0.16
CA VAL A 300 -16.29 -13.62 1.57
C VAL A 300 -17.40 -12.57 1.59
N VAL A 301 -18.52 -12.93 2.22
CA VAL A 301 -19.75 -12.12 2.27
C VAL A 301 -20.13 -11.84 3.72
N LEU A 302 -20.21 -10.56 4.07
CA LEU A 302 -20.76 -10.08 5.33
C LEU A 302 -22.28 -9.95 5.20
N SER A 303 -23.03 -10.44 6.17
CA SER A 303 -24.48 -10.33 6.20
C SER A 303 -25.03 -10.27 7.63
N GLY A 304 -26.33 -9.97 7.76
CA GLY A 304 -27.03 -10.11 9.03
C GLY A 304 -26.53 -9.15 10.10
N PHE A 305 -26.28 -7.88 9.74
CA PHE A 305 -25.79 -6.88 10.69
C PHE A 305 -26.68 -6.79 11.94
N VAL A 306 -26.06 -6.92 13.12
CA VAL A 306 -26.70 -6.68 14.42
C VAL A 306 -25.98 -5.55 15.11
N ARG A 307 -26.68 -4.42 15.28
CA ARG A 307 -26.15 -3.27 16.01
C ARG A 307 -25.91 -3.63 17.48
N ILE A 308 -24.75 -3.27 18.00
CA ILE A 308 -24.48 -3.25 19.44
C ILE A 308 -25.05 -1.94 19.98
N PRO A 309 -26.05 -1.96 20.87
CA PRO A 309 -26.59 -0.73 21.43
C PRO A 309 -25.49 0.00 22.22
N GLU A 310 -25.26 1.28 21.90
CA GLU A 310 -24.47 2.12 22.81
C GLU A 310 -25.10 2.03 24.22
N PRO A 311 -24.30 1.86 25.28
CA PRO A 311 -24.83 1.84 26.63
C PRO A 311 -25.56 3.16 26.84
N SER A 312 -26.90 3.10 26.83
CA SER A 312 -27.72 4.29 26.81
C SER A 312 -27.22 5.26 27.87
N SER A 313 -26.83 6.46 27.45
CA SER A 313 -26.46 7.57 28.33
C SER A 313 -27.59 7.90 29.34
N LEU A 314 -28.79 7.34 29.13
CA LEU A 314 -29.90 7.30 30.08
C LEU A 314 -29.63 6.49 31.35
N LEU A 315 -28.79 5.45 31.31
CA LEU A 315 -28.43 4.68 32.51
C LEU A 315 -27.42 5.44 33.38
N LEU A 316 -26.52 6.19 32.75
CA LEU A 316 -25.55 7.05 33.46
C LEU A 316 -26.19 8.36 33.96
N ALA A 317 -27.10 8.96 33.18
CA ALA A 317 -27.94 10.08 33.64
C ALA A 317 -28.98 9.64 34.69
N GLY A 318 -29.47 8.41 34.62
CA GLY A 318 -30.33 7.79 35.63
C GLY A 318 -29.61 7.60 36.96
N LEU A 319 -28.35 7.14 36.95
CA LEU A 319 -27.53 7.06 38.16
C LEU A 319 -27.20 8.45 38.74
N ALA A 320 -26.85 9.42 37.89
CA ALA A 320 -26.60 10.80 38.32
C ALA A 320 -27.87 11.46 38.91
N GLY A 321 -29.04 11.22 38.30
CA GLY A 321 -30.33 11.71 38.78
C GLY A 321 -30.79 11.09 40.10
N VAL A 322 -30.52 9.80 40.32
CA VAL A 322 -30.80 9.11 41.60
C VAL A 322 -29.83 9.57 42.69
N LEU A 323 -28.55 9.83 42.38
CA LEU A 323 -27.58 10.41 43.31
C LEU A 323 -27.92 11.86 43.68
N LEU A 324 -28.36 12.69 42.73
CA LEU A 324 -28.74 14.09 42.97
C LEU A 324 -30.06 14.24 43.75
N THR A 325 -31.01 13.31 43.60
CA THR A 325 -32.27 13.30 44.37
C THR A 325 -32.10 12.66 45.76
N GLY A 326 -31.15 11.76 45.94
CA GLY A 326 -30.80 11.16 47.24
C GLY A 326 -30.11 12.13 48.21
N ILE A 327 -29.34 13.10 47.71
CA ILE A 327 -28.62 14.08 48.56
C ILE A 327 -29.54 15.22 49.05
N ARG A 328 -30.68 15.48 48.39
CA ARG A 328 -31.55 16.63 48.69
C ARG A 328 -32.61 16.42 49.80
N ARG A 329 -32.65 15.23 50.44
CA ARG A 329 -33.67 14.88 51.46
C ARG A 329 -33.16 14.80 52.91
N ARG A 330 -32.03 15.42 53.23
CA ARG A 330 -31.58 15.62 54.61
C ARG A 330 -31.26 17.10 54.86
N ASN A 331 -32.26 17.84 55.33
CA ASN A 331 -32.19 19.04 56.18
C ASN A 331 -33.55 19.24 56.83
#